data_AF-A0A8J2KA27-F1
#
_entry.id   AF-A0A8J2KA27-F1
#
_cell.length_a   1.000
_cell.length_b   1.000
_cell.length_c   1.000
_cell.angle_alpha   90.00
_cell.angle_beta   90.00
_cell.angle_gamma   90.00
#
_symmetry.space_group_name_H-M   'P 1'
#
loop_
_entity.id
_entity.type
_entity.pdbx_description
1 polymer ?
#
loop_
_entity_poly.entity_id
_entity_poly.type
_entity_poly.pdbx_seq_one_letter_code
_entity_poly.pdbx_strand_id
1 'polypeptide(L)'
;MEVISAASMESFEEVEAEPKDIEDILDEIEEESFESTDDTLLQDADGVIAFKMSLQKRLNELHDAFENFGQGGLSLSNFWTLYFETYVEPVGWKALWKQRDENYNDGSVTFFKAIETVDVTQVNCANLSARVQREDGSGLSVPLSELYPLAQQENSFLAMKVTAKCIDNYRFFLNHLVFPWDSENADRWCELHLESRIQFYYDIQSGVISETMSNEIRELIREAKSNKARIETLEDKLGFADSEDDIIDEDLVSEMLPLHMRQEEIKARLQMLENPLWRNMLNKHKLIKNRSTSRIEESNILVVDTFT
;
A
#
# COMPACT_ATOMS: atom_id res chain seq x y z
N MET A 1 -56.99 15.41 -67.91
CA MET A 1 -56.50 14.37 -68.81
C MET A 1 -55.04 14.66 -69.04
N GLU A 2 -54.07 13.82 -68.80
CA GLU A 2 -54.03 12.44 -68.29
C GLU A 2 -52.52 12.14 -68.19
N VAL A 3 -52.14 11.24 -67.28
CA VAL A 3 -50.87 10.49 -67.22
C VAL A 3 -49.55 11.26 -67.14
N ILE A 4 -48.89 11.19 -65.97
CA ILE A 4 -47.45 10.91 -65.91
C ILE A 4 -47.27 9.73 -64.96
N SER A 5 -46.69 8.68 -65.54
CA SER A 5 -46.43 7.37 -64.98
C SER A 5 -44.96 7.26 -64.54
N ALA A 6 -44.77 6.53 -63.45
CA ALA A 6 -43.59 5.86 -62.91
C ALA A 6 -42.22 5.99 -63.60
N ALA A 7 -41.24 6.41 -62.80
CA ALA A 7 -39.82 6.01 -62.79
C ALA A 7 -39.22 6.57 -61.47
N SER A 8 -38.30 5.97 -60.73
CA SER A 8 -37.57 4.70 -60.78
C SER A 8 -36.99 4.48 -59.37
N MET A 9 -36.71 3.23 -59.02
CA MET A 9 -36.13 2.76 -57.75
C MET A 9 -34.82 3.50 -57.40
N GLU A 10 -34.74 4.08 -56.20
CA GLU A 10 -33.46 4.36 -55.54
C GLU A 10 -33.07 3.11 -54.74
N SER A 11 -31.96 2.50 -55.17
CA SER A 11 -31.28 1.41 -54.50
C SER A 11 -30.70 1.87 -53.17
N PHE A 12 -31.09 1.20 -52.08
CA PHE A 12 -30.37 1.28 -50.81
C PHE A 12 -28.99 0.64 -50.99
N GLU A 13 -27.94 1.46 -50.88
CA GLU A 13 -26.56 1.00 -50.71
C GLU A 13 -26.43 0.45 -49.28
N GLU A 14 -26.27 -0.87 -49.19
CA GLU A 14 -25.96 -1.58 -47.96
C GLU A 14 -24.50 -1.28 -47.62
N VAL A 15 -24.27 -0.44 -46.62
CA VAL A 15 -22.91 -0.14 -46.11
C VAL A 15 -22.46 -1.36 -45.31
N GLU A 16 -21.80 -2.30 -45.98
CA GLU A 16 -21.00 -3.34 -45.33
C GLU A 16 -19.87 -2.65 -44.56
N ALA A 17 -19.99 -2.54 -43.24
CA ALA A 17 -18.89 -2.17 -42.38
C ALA A 17 -17.92 -3.36 -42.33
N GLU A 18 -16.76 -3.21 -42.98
CA GLU A 18 -15.66 -4.17 -42.86
C GLU A 18 -15.28 -4.33 -41.38
N PRO A 19 -15.08 -5.56 -40.89
CA PRO A 19 -14.62 -5.77 -39.52
C PRO A 19 -13.21 -5.19 -39.39
N LYS A 20 -13.03 -4.17 -38.54
CA LYS A 20 -11.70 -3.65 -38.17
C LYS A 20 -10.81 -4.83 -37.77
N ASP A 21 -9.63 -4.90 -38.37
CA ASP A 21 -8.63 -5.91 -38.03
C ASP A 21 -8.27 -5.79 -36.54
N ILE A 22 -8.06 -6.93 -35.89
CA ILE A 22 -7.75 -6.99 -34.45
C ILE A 22 -6.46 -6.21 -34.15
N GLU A 23 -5.53 -6.12 -35.11
CA GLU A 23 -4.31 -5.30 -34.99
C GLU A 23 -4.63 -3.80 -34.93
N ASP A 24 -5.58 -3.29 -35.72
CA ASP A 24 -6.02 -1.88 -35.64
C ASP A 24 -6.72 -1.56 -34.32
N ILE A 25 -7.43 -2.54 -33.73
CA ILE A 25 -8.03 -2.42 -32.39
C ILE A 25 -6.96 -2.45 -31.31
N LEU A 26 -5.90 -3.25 -31.48
CA LEU A 26 -4.78 -3.32 -30.53
C LEU A 26 -3.93 -2.05 -30.60
N ASP A 27 -3.74 -1.46 -31.78
CA ASP A 27 -3.07 -0.17 -31.94
C ASP A 27 -3.92 0.99 -31.39
N GLU A 28 -5.25 0.97 -31.56
CA GLU A 28 -6.15 1.93 -30.88
C GLU A 28 -6.17 1.73 -29.34
N ILE A 29 -6.02 0.51 -28.83
CA ILE A 29 -5.91 0.21 -27.39
C ILE A 29 -4.53 0.59 -26.84
N GLU A 30 -3.46 0.43 -27.62
CA GLU A 30 -2.11 0.88 -27.25
C GLU A 30 -1.99 2.40 -27.32
N GLU A 31 -2.66 3.09 -28.25
CA GLU A 31 -2.73 4.55 -28.30
C GLU A 31 -3.70 5.18 -27.28
N GLU A 32 -4.74 4.46 -26.82
CA GLU A 32 -5.56 4.87 -25.67
C GLU A 32 -4.89 4.59 -24.31
N SER A 33 -3.74 3.90 -24.28
CA SER A 33 -2.83 3.90 -23.13
C SER A 33 -1.97 5.18 -23.09
N PHE A 34 -2.60 6.32 -23.40
CA PHE A 34 -2.00 7.63 -23.23
C PHE A 34 -1.62 7.78 -21.76
N GLU A 35 -0.31 7.77 -21.50
CA GLU A 35 0.30 8.13 -20.24
C GLU A 35 -0.29 9.45 -19.75
N SER A 36 -1.30 9.35 -18.91
CA SER A 36 -1.74 10.44 -18.07
C SER A 36 -0.55 10.75 -17.15
N THR A 37 0.21 11.78 -17.53
CA THR A 37 1.20 12.47 -16.72
C THR A 37 0.48 13.25 -15.61
N ASP A 38 -0.28 12.53 -14.79
CA ASP A 38 -1.09 13.10 -13.72
C ASP A 38 -0.23 13.20 -12.46
N ASP A 39 0.65 14.21 -12.40
CA ASP A 39 0.79 14.89 -11.11
C ASP A 39 -0.46 15.73 -10.90
N THR A 40 -1.57 15.10 -10.50
CA THR A 40 -2.59 15.87 -9.81
C THR A 40 -2.00 16.18 -8.45
N LEU A 41 -1.31 17.32 -8.37
CA LEU A 41 -1.05 18.00 -7.11
C LEU A 41 -2.42 18.40 -6.57
N LEU A 42 -3.02 17.49 -5.81
CA LEU A 42 -4.25 17.76 -5.11
C LEU A 42 -3.84 18.53 -3.87
N GLN A 43 -4.16 19.82 -3.82
CA GLN A 43 -4.44 20.40 -2.51
C GLN A 43 -5.72 19.76 -2.03
N ASP A 44 -5.64 18.99 -0.95
CA ASP A 44 -6.86 18.55 -0.29
C ASP A 44 -7.56 19.76 0.37
N ALA A 45 -8.76 19.56 0.88
CA ALA A 45 -9.54 20.62 1.51
C ALA A 45 -8.81 21.28 2.70
N ASP A 46 -7.81 20.59 3.27
CA ASP A 46 -7.01 21.04 4.41
C ASP A 46 -5.74 21.80 3.96
N GLY A 47 -5.52 21.98 2.65
CA GLY A 47 -4.38 22.69 2.08
C GLY A 47 -3.07 21.88 2.06
N VAL A 48 -3.15 20.56 2.27
CA VAL A 48 -2.00 19.64 2.23
C VAL A 48 -1.63 19.34 0.78
N ILE A 49 -0.33 19.19 0.50
CA ILE A 49 0.15 18.67 -0.78
C ILE A 49 -0.04 17.15 -0.82
N ALA A 50 -0.96 16.66 -1.64
CA ALA A 50 -1.20 15.24 -1.85
C ALA A 50 -0.84 14.78 -3.27
N PHE A 51 -0.54 13.49 -3.40
CA PHE A 51 -0.16 12.87 -4.68
C PHE A 51 -1.02 11.63 -4.93
N LYS A 52 -1.63 11.58 -6.11
CA LYS A 52 -2.16 10.33 -6.67
C LYS A 52 -1.16 9.86 -7.71
N MET A 53 -0.69 8.62 -7.59
CA MET A 53 0.35 8.10 -8.46
C MET A 53 -0.09 6.80 -9.11
N SER A 54 0.22 6.64 -10.39
CA SER A 54 0.07 5.37 -11.10
C SER A 54 1.12 4.36 -10.61
N LEU A 55 0.87 3.08 -10.91
CA LEU A 55 1.80 1.98 -10.66
C LEU A 55 3.19 2.29 -11.26
N GLN A 56 3.23 2.60 -12.56
CA GLN A 56 4.49 2.86 -13.27
C GLN A 56 5.27 4.02 -12.65
N LYS A 57 4.57 5.11 -12.30
CA LYS A 57 5.22 6.27 -11.69
C LYS A 57 5.79 5.94 -10.31
N ARG A 58 5.05 5.18 -9.50
CA ARG A 58 5.50 4.77 -8.17
C ARG A 58 6.70 3.83 -8.25
N LEU A 59 6.69 2.90 -9.21
CA LEU A 59 7.83 2.02 -9.50
C LEU A 59 9.05 2.83 -9.88
N ASN A 60 8.95 3.71 -10.88
CA ASN A 60 10.07 4.52 -11.34
C ASN A 60 10.64 5.40 -10.21
N GLU A 61 9.80 6.16 -9.51
CA GLU A 61 10.27 7.06 -8.45
C GLU A 61 10.98 6.32 -7.31
N LEU A 62 10.45 5.17 -6.87
CA LEU A 62 11.08 4.41 -5.78
C LEU A 62 12.30 3.64 -6.27
N HIS A 63 12.30 3.09 -7.48
CA HIS A 63 13.50 2.47 -8.06
C HIS A 63 14.65 3.49 -8.17
N ASP A 64 14.38 4.65 -8.75
CA ASP A 64 15.38 5.73 -8.87
C ASP A 64 15.89 6.14 -7.49
N ALA A 65 15.03 6.24 -6.49
CA ALA A 65 15.46 6.52 -5.12
C ALA A 65 16.38 5.41 -4.58
N PHE A 66 15.98 4.14 -4.64
CA PHE A 66 16.80 3.03 -4.15
C PHE A 66 18.10 2.85 -4.93
N GLU A 67 18.13 3.14 -6.22
CA GLU A 67 19.36 3.12 -7.02
C GLU A 67 20.32 4.23 -6.61
N ASN A 68 19.81 5.42 -6.26
CA ASN A 68 20.65 6.56 -5.86
C ASN A 68 21.11 6.52 -4.40
N PHE A 69 20.29 5.99 -3.48
CA PHE A 69 20.53 6.05 -2.03
C PHE A 69 20.68 4.68 -1.35
N GLY A 70 20.34 3.59 -2.02
CA GLY A 70 20.36 2.22 -1.47
C GLY A 70 21.61 1.40 -1.82
N GLN A 71 22.60 1.99 -2.52
CA GLN A 71 23.81 1.28 -2.91
C GLN A 71 24.66 0.88 -1.70
N GLY A 72 25.33 -0.27 -1.79
CA GLY A 72 26.33 -0.70 -0.81
C GLY A 72 25.80 -1.48 0.40
N GLY A 73 24.59 -2.06 0.31
CA GLY A 73 24.02 -2.89 1.38
C GLY A 73 23.61 -2.09 2.63
N LEU A 74 23.26 -0.82 2.43
CA LEU A 74 22.75 0.03 3.50
C LEU A 74 21.44 -0.55 4.06
N SER A 75 21.23 -0.40 5.37
CA SER A 75 19.94 -0.71 5.97
C SER A 75 18.85 0.20 5.42
N LEU A 76 17.60 -0.25 5.44
CA LEU A 76 16.43 0.57 5.11
C LEU A 76 16.40 1.89 5.89
N SER A 77 16.83 1.87 7.15
CA SER A 77 16.92 3.09 7.97
C SER A 77 17.90 4.09 7.38
N ASN A 78 19.09 3.64 7.00
CA ASN A 78 20.12 4.52 6.42
C ASN A 78 19.68 5.08 5.06
N PHE A 79 19.02 4.25 4.23
CA PHE A 79 18.42 4.69 2.99
C PHE A 79 17.47 5.88 3.21
N TRP A 80 16.51 5.75 4.13
CA TRP A 80 15.54 6.82 4.42
C TRP A 80 16.19 8.06 5.03
N THR A 81 17.21 7.89 5.88
CA THR A 81 17.98 9.01 6.42
C THR A 81 18.62 9.84 5.30
N LEU A 82 19.36 9.19 4.38
CA LEU A 82 20.02 9.88 3.26
C LEU A 82 19.01 10.51 2.28
N TYR A 83 17.92 9.80 2.01
CA TYR A 83 16.83 10.31 1.18
C TYR A 83 16.20 11.58 1.78
N PHE A 84 15.99 11.60 3.09
CA PHE A 84 15.45 12.77 3.79
C PHE A 84 16.43 13.93 3.88
N GLU A 85 17.71 13.67 4.16
CA GLU A 85 18.76 14.70 4.14
C GLU A 85 18.87 15.41 2.79
N THR A 86 18.52 14.72 1.71
CA THR A 86 18.60 15.26 0.34
C THR A 86 17.37 16.09 -0.04
N TYR A 87 16.16 15.68 0.37
CA TYR A 87 14.91 16.20 -0.21
C TYR A 87 13.97 16.91 0.78
N VAL A 88 14.17 16.75 2.09
CA VAL A 88 13.32 17.37 3.11
C VAL A 88 13.92 18.70 3.55
N GLU A 89 13.11 19.76 3.50
CA GLU A 89 13.49 21.06 4.06
C GLU A 89 13.77 20.93 5.58
N PRO A 90 14.93 21.37 6.07
CA PRO A 90 15.37 21.07 7.43
C PRO A 90 14.59 21.83 8.52
N VAL A 91 13.94 22.95 8.19
CA VAL A 91 13.28 23.86 9.14
C VAL A 91 12.40 24.88 8.41
N GLY A 92 11.43 25.46 9.12
CA GLY A 92 10.77 26.71 8.75
C GLY A 92 9.53 26.52 7.89
N TRP A 93 8.98 25.31 7.84
CA TRP A 93 7.79 24.97 7.08
C TRP A 93 6.64 24.53 7.98
N LYS A 94 5.41 24.81 7.54
CA LYS A 94 4.17 24.43 8.19
C LYS A 94 3.66 23.09 7.68
N ALA A 95 3.12 22.32 8.60
CA ALA A 95 2.54 21.03 8.32
C ALA A 95 1.22 20.88 9.07
N LEU A 96 0.35 20.03 8.54
CA LEU A 96 -0.72 19.42 9.30
C LEU A 96 -0.14 18.17 10.00
N TRP A 97 -0.06 18.17 11.32
CA TRP A 97 0.28 16.99 12.09
C TRP A 97 -0.98 16.16 12.33
N LYS A 98 -0.98 14.92 11.81
CA LYS A 98 -2.08 13.97 12.00
C LYS A 98 -1.60 12.84 12.91
N GLN A 99 -1.87 12.96 14.20
CA GLN A 99 -1.46 11.98 15.20
C GLN A 99 -2.24 10.68 14.99
N ARG A 100 -1.56 9.55 14.76
CA ARG A 100 -2.24 8.26 14.60
C ARG A 100 -2.84 7.78 15.92
N ASP A 101 -3.99 7.11 15.85
CA ASP A 101 -4.49 6.31 16.97
C ASP A 101 -3.89 4.90 16.91
N GLU A 102 -2.94 4.62 17.79
CA GLU A 102 -2.29 3.32 17.88
C GLU A 102 -3.27 2.18 18.26
N ASN A 103 -4.43 2.51 18.83
CA ASN A 103 -5.45 1.52 19.21
C ASN A 103 -6.38 1.15 18.04
N TYR A 104 -6.32 1.86 16.92
CA TYR A 104 -7.24 1.67 15.79
C TYR A 104 -6.47 1.46 14.48
N ASN A 105 -6.34 0.20 14.08
CA ASN A 105 -5.65 -0.20 12.85
C ASN A 105 -6.54 -1.08 11.98
N ASP A 106 -7.66 -0.56 11.46
CA ASP A 106 -8.63 -1.33 10.64
C ASP A 106 -8.16 -1.60 9.19
N GLY A 107 -6.86 -1.53 8.88
CA GLY A 107 -6.28 -1.85 7.56
C GLY A 107 -6.80 -1.04 6.34
N SER A 108 -7.85 -0.24 6.53
CA SER A 108 -8.69 0.37 5.50
C SER A 108 -8.89 1.86 5.77
N VAL A 109 -8.99 2.25 7.06
CA VAL A 109 -9.20 3.64 7.48
C VAL A 109 -8.23 3.96 8.62
N THR A 110 -7.37 4.96 8.41
CA THR A 110 -6.52 5.52 9.47
C THR A 110 -7.34 6.53 10.26
N PHE A 111 -7.52 6.26 11.56
CA PHE A 111 -8.14 7.23 12.47
C PHE A 111 -7.04 8.06 13.13
N PHE A 112 -7.24 9.37 13.12
CA PHE A 112 -6.34 10.32 13.75
C PHE A 112 -6.92 10.75 15.09
N LYS A 113 -6.10 10.66 16.14
CA LYS A 113 -6.45 11.10 17.49
C LYS A 113 -6.58 12.63 17.56
N ALA A 114 -5.71 13.32 16.81
CA ALA A 114 -5.68 14.77 16.73
C ALA A 114 -5.16 15.19 15.35
N ILE A 115 -5.65 16.35 14.88
CA ILE A 115 -5.19 17.00 13.66
C ILE A 115 -4.96 18.47 14.01
N GLU A 116 -3.74 18.95 13.82
CA GLU A 116 -3.37 20.33 14.14
C GLU A 116 -2.31 20.89 13.20
N THR A 117 -2.33 22.21 12.98
CA THR A 117 -1.27 22.88 12.21
C THR A 117 -0.09 23.16 13.14
N VAL A 118 1.11 22.84 12.67
CA VAL A 118 2.35 23.01 13.44
C VAL A 118 3.45 23.61 12.58
N ASP A 119 4.37 24.33 13.22
CA ASP A 119 5.59 24.84 12.62
C ASP A 119 6.72 23.83 12.83
N VAL A 120 7.33 23.35 11.73
CA VAL A 120 8.47 22.44 11.77
C VAL A 120 9.74 23.25 12.02
N THR A 121 10.27 23.14 13.23
CA THR A 121 11.42 23.94 13.69
C THR A 121 12.76 23.26 13.45
N GLN A 122 12.79 21.93 13.35
CA GLN A 122 14.00 21.17 13.07
C GLN A 122 13.65 19.75 12.63
N VAL A 123 14.17 19.31 11.49
CA VAL A 123 14.13 17.92 11.05
C VAL A 123 15.34 17.16 11.57
N ASN A 124 15.11 15.97 12.11
CA ASN A 124 16.13 15.01 12.51
C ASN A 124 16.02 13.75 11.63
N CYS A 125 16.80 13.74 10.55
CA CYS A 125 16.79 12.64 9.58
C CYS A 125 17.33 11.32 10.15
N ALA A 126 18.21 11.35 11.15
CA ALA A 126 18.72 10.14 11.79
C ALA A 126 17.63 9.39 12.56
N ASN A 127 16.69 10.13 13.16
CA ASN A 127 15.55 9.57 13.88
C ASN A 127 14.25 9.60 13.07
N LEU A 128 14.31 9.97 11.77
CA LEU A 128 13.16 10.14 10.88
C LEU A 128 11.98 10.90 11.53
N SER A 129 12.32 11.94 12.29
CA SER A 129 11.38 12.74 13.10
C SER A 129 11.66 14.22 12.94
N ALA A 130 10.74 15.06 13.42
CA ALA A 130 10.93 16.49 13.45
C ALA A 130 10.45 17.09 14.77
N ARG A 131 11.14 18.13 15.21
CA ARG A 131 10.68 19.00 16.28
C ARG A 131 9.69 20.00 15.71
N VAL A 132 8.48 19.99 16.27
CA VAL A 132 7.40 20.86 15.87
C VAL A 132 7.01 21.79 17.00
N GLN A 133 6.53 22.99 16.65
CA GLN A 133 5.96 23.96 17.56
C GLN A 133 4.47 24.10 17.27
N ARG A 134 3.66 23.97 18.31
CA ARG A 134 2.20 24.11 18.27
C ARG A 134 1.82 25.58 18.46
N GLU A 135 0.56 25.92 18.15
CA GLU A 135 0.04 27.28 18.33
C GLU A 135 0.12 27.78 19.80
N ASP A 136 -0.02 26.87 20.78
CA ASP A 136 0.12 27.18 22.20
C ASP A 136 1.58 27.42 22.65
N GLY A 137 2.53 27.35 21.71
CA GLY A 137 3.95 27.52 21.94
C GLY A 137 4.67 26.28 22.46
N SER A 138 3.95 25.19 22.76
CA SER A 138 4.57 23.94 23.19
C SER A 138 5.28 23.26 22.02
N GLY A 139 6.43 22.64 22.32
CA GLY A 139 7.25 21.95 21.34
C GLY A 139 7.37 20.46 21.65
N LEU A 140 7.26 19.62 20.63
CA LEU A 140 7.41 18.17 20.76
C LEU A 140 8.14 17.58 19.55
N SER A 141 8.59 16.34 19.68
CA SER A 141 9.15 15.56 18.58
C SER A 141 8.09 14.62 18.03
N VAL A 142 7.88 14.63 16.72
CA VAL A 142 6.88 13.78 16.04
C VAL A 142 7.53 13.04 14.86
N PRO A 143 7.04 11.85 14.47
CA PRO A 143 7.53 11.16 13.29
C PRO A 143 7.25 11.97 12.02
N LEU A 144 8.20 11.96 11.06
CA LEU A 144 8.00 12.63 9.77
C LEU A 144 6.83 12.03 8.98
N SER A 145 6.53 10.75 9.20
CA SER A 145 5.39 10.04 8.58
C SER A 145 4.02 10.48 9.11
N GLU A 146 3.96 11.35 10.11
CA GLU A 146 2.72 11.97 10.62
C GLU A 146 2.57 13.44 10.18
N LEU A 147 3.57 14.00 9.52
CA LEU A 147 3.56 15.38 9.04
C LEU A 147 3.12 15.44 7.58
N TYR A 148 2.15 16.30 7.32
CA TYR A 148 1.58 16.53 6.01
C TYR A 148 1.89 17.97 5.60
N PRO A 149 2.89 18.21 4.74
CA PRO A 149 3.32 19.57 4.43
C PRO A 149 2.21 20.38 3.77
N LEU A 150 2.00 21.60 4.26
CA LEU A 150 1.03 22.52 3.70
C LEU A 150 1.58 23.15 2.42
N ALA A 151 0.70 23.41 1.45
CA ALA A 151 1.10 24.09 0.23
C ALA A 151 1.39 25.58 0.46
N GLN A 152 0.62 26.22 1.35
CA GLN A 152 0.84 27.60 1.73
C GLN A 152 1.88 27.69 2.83
N GLN A 153 2.99 28.36 2.54
CA GLN A 153 4.07 28.63 3.48
C GLN A 153 4.26 30.13 3.67
N GLU A 154 4.92 30.51 4.75
CA GLU A 154 5.38 31.90 4.94
C GLU A 154 6.56 32.21 4.02
N ASN A 155 7.47 31.24 3.84
CA ASN A 155 8.61 31.34 2.96
C ASN A 155 8.33 30.63 1.62
N SER A 156 8.20 31.39 0.54
CA SER A 156 7.95 30.86 -0.81
C SER A 156 9.15 30.20 -1.47
N PHE A 157 10.36 30.33 -0.91
CA PHE A 157 11.57 29.68 -1.43
C PHE A 157 11.70 28.21 -1.03
N LEU A 158 10.87 27.74 -0.09
CA LEU A 158 10.90 26.35 0.36
C LEU A 158 10.42 25.41 -0.74
N ALA A 159 11.17 24.32 -0.96
CA ALA A 159 10.85 23.29 -1.95
C ALA A 159 9.77 22.32 -1.45
N MET A 160 8.60 22.84 -1.05
CA MET A 160 7.58 22.05 -0.35
C MET A 160 7.01 20.89 -1.16
N LYS A 161 6.96 21.01 -2.50
CA LYS A 161 6.53 19.89 -3.35
C LYS A 161 7.49 18.70 -3.23
N VAL A 162 8.79 18.97 -3.16
CA VAL A 162 9.84 17.96 -3.02
C VAL A 162 9.79 17.34 -1.62
N THR A 163 9.69 18.16 -0.58
CA THR A 163 9.52 17.69 0.81
C THR A 163 8.26 16.84 0.97
N ALA A 164 7.12 17.29 0.46
CA ALA A 164 5.87 16.53 0.51
C ALA A 164 5.96 15.21 -0.24
N LYS A 165 6.59 15.19 -1.42
CA LYS A 165 6.79 13.96 -2.19
C LYS A 165 7.68 12.98 -1.45
N CYS A 166 8.78 13.46 -0.88
CA CYS A 166 9.72 12.66 -0.10
C CYS A 166 9.02 11.97 1.08
N ILE A 167 8.24 12.74 1.85
CA ILE A 167 7.44 12.21 2.97
C ILE A 167 6.32 11.29 2.47
N ASP A 168 5.71 11.56 1.31
CA ASP A 168 4.72 10.66 0.69
C ASP A 168 5.26 9.29 0.35
N ASN A 169 6.43 9.25 -0.29
CA ASN A 169 7.12 8.01 -0.61
C ASN A 169 7.45 7.20 0.65
N TYR A 170 7.89 7.87 1.72
CA TYR A 170 8.13 7.22 3.01
C TYR A 170 6.85 6.68 3.67
N ARG A 171 5.77 7.48 3.70
CA ARG A 171 4.47 7.04 4.21
C ARG A 171 3.95 5.83 3.43
N PHE A 172 4.03 5.88 2.10
CA PHE A 172 3.62 4.78 1.24
C PHE A 172 4.42 3.50 1.54
N PHE A 173 5.74 3.63 1.67
CA PHE A 173 6.63 2.53 2.01
C PHE A 173 6.25 1.87 3.36
N LEU A 174 6.13 2.66 4.43
CA LEU A 174 5.78 2.15 5.76
C LEU A 174 4.39 1.52 5.82
N ASN A 175 3.42 2.11 5.13
CA ASN A 175 2.03 1.69 5.24
C ASN A 175 1.72 0.48 4.36
N HIS A 176 2.39 0.33 3.22
CA HIS A 176 1.98 -0.62 2.18
C HIS A 176 3.07 -1.59 1.72
N LEU A 177 4.35 -1.27 1.92
CA LEU A 177 5.43 -2.11 1.42
C LEU A 177 6.12 -2.91 2.52
N VAL A 178 6.30 -2.35 3.72
CA VAL A 178 7.01 -3.02 4.81
C VAL A 178 6.11 -3.97 5.59
N PHE A 179 6.59 -5.20 5.76
CA PHE A 179 6.00 -6.19 6.67
C PHE A 179 6.84 -6.33 7.94
N PRO A 180 6.24 -6.84 9.04
CA PRO A 180 6.91 -6.85 10.35
C PRO A 180 8.19 -7.71 10.45
N TRP A 181 8.45 -8.58 9.48
CA TRP A 181 9.64 -9.44 9.41
C TRP A 181 10.72 -8.92 8.44
N ASP A 182 10.52 -7.77 7.81
CA ASP A 182 11.46 -7.25 6.81
C ASP A 182 12.75 -6.70 7.40
N SER A 183 12.77 -6.39 8.70
CA SER A 183 13.98 -5.97 9.41
C SER A 183 15.10 -7.01 9.36
N GLU A 184 14.76 -8.28 9.11
CA GLU A 184 15.70 -9.41 9.06
C GLU A 184 16.56 -9.43 7.77
N ASN A 185 16.12 -8.81 6.67
CA ASN A 185 16.79 -8.84 5.35
C ASN A 185 16.92 -7.44 4.73
N ALA A 186 17.28 -6.45 5.55
CA ALA A 186 17.24 -5.04 5.17
C ALA A 186 18.18 -4.65 4.01
N ASP A 187 19.26 -5.41 3.78
CA ASP A 187 20.30 -5.14 2.79
C ASP A 187 19.90 -5.48 1.35
N ARG A 188 19.02 -6.47 1.16
CA ARG A 188 18.52 -6.90 -0.17
C ARG A 188 17.04 -6.65 -0.38
N TRP A 189 16.41 -5.89 0.52
CA TRP A 189 14.97 -5.65 0.51
C TRP A 189 14.48 -5.11 -0.84
N CYS A 190 15.21 -4.16 -1.44
CA CYS A 190 14.85 -3.57 -2.72
C CYS A 190 14.78 -4.62 -3.84
N GLU A 191 15.83 -5.43 -4.00
CA GLU A 191 15.91 -6.49 -5.02
C GLU A 191 14.82 -7.54 -4.86
N LEU A 192 14.45 -7.86 -3.62
CA LEU A 192 13.55 -8.96 -3.30
C LEU A 192 12.07 -8.56 -3.28
N HIS A 193 11.76 -7.29 -2.97
CA HIS A 193 10.41 -6.90 -2.56
C HIS A 193 9.86 -5.64 -3.20
N LEU A 194 10.69 -4.71 -3.70
CA LEU A 194 10.21 -3.39 -4.10
C LEU A 194 9.14 -3.50 -5.20
N GLU A 195 9.48 -4.12 -6.33
CA GLU A 195 8.59 -4.25 -7.47
C GLU A 195 7.36 -5.10 -7.13
N SER A 196 7.57 -6.28 -6.52
CA SER A 196 6.49 -7.23 -6.23
C SER A 196 5.46 -6.64 -5.27
N ARG A 197 5.88 -5.90 -4.24
CA ARG A 197 4.96 -5.33 -3.24
C ARG A 197 4.28 -4.06 -3.73
N ILE A 198 4.92 -3.27 -4.57
CA ILE A 198 4.24 -2.17 -5.26
C ILE A 198 3.14 -2.76 -6.16
N GLN A 199 3.46 -3.75 -6.99
CA GLN A 199 2.46 -4.44 -7.81
C GLN A 199 1.33 -5.02 -6.96
N PHE A 200 1.67 -5.69 -5.85
CA PHE A 200 0.68 -6.28 -4.94
C PHE A 200 -0.29 -5.24 -4.36
N TYR A 201 0.22 -4.07 -3.97
CA TYR A 201 -0.63 -2.96 -3.54
C TYR A 201 -1.60 -2.52 -4.66
N TYR A 202 -1.09 -2.30 -5.88
CA TYR A 202 -1.93 -1.86 -6.99
C TYR A 202 -2.92 -2.94 -7.46
N ASP A 203 -2.58 -4.22 -7.36
CA ASP A 203 -3.50 -5.34 -7.64
C ASP A 203 -4.70 -5.33 -6.66
N ILE A 204 -4.47 -4.97 -5.40
CA ILE A 204 -5.53 -4.79 -4.41
C ILE A 204 -6.40 -3.58 -4.77
N GLN A 205 -5.77 -2.43 -5.05
CA GLN A 205 -6.50 -1.18 -5.34
C GLN A 205 -7.30 -1.23 -6.64
N SER A 206 -6.80 -1.92 -7.65
CA SER A 206 -7.45 -2.08 -8.96
C SER A 206 -8.49 -3.19 -9.01
N GLY A 207 -8.63 -4.00 -7.95
CA GLY A 207 -9.58 -5.11 -7.89
C GLY A 207 -9.13 -6.37 -8.64
N VAL A 208 -7.87 -6.45 -9.08
CA VAL A 208 -7.27 -7.69 -9.59
C VAL A 208 -7.30 -8.78 -8.50
N ILE A 209 -7.08 -8.37 -7.25
CA ILE A 209 -7.39 -9.20 -6.08
C ILE A 209 -8.85 -8.97 -5.68
N SER A 210 -9.61 -10.05 -5.56
CA SER A 210 -11.02 -9.97 -5.15
C SER A 210 -11.17 -9.40 -3.75
N GLU A 211 -12.27 -8.70 -3.49
CA GLU A 211 -12.50 -8.03 -2.21
C GLU A 211 -12.44 -8.98 -1.01
N THR A 212 -12.94 -10.21 -1.14
CA THR A 212 -12.83 -11.23 -0.09
C THR A 212 -11.37 -11.54 0.25
N MET A 213 -10.50 -11.63 -0.75
CA MET A 213 -9.08 -11.89 -0.55
C MET A 213 -8.33 -10.64 -0.08
N SER A 214 -8.71 -9.46 -0.56
CA SER A 214 -8.18 -8.18 -0.06
C SER A 214 -8.46 -8.02 1.44
N ASN A 215 -9.65 -8.39 1.90
CA ASN A 215 -9.97 -8.41 3.34
C ASN A 215 -9.16 -9.44 4.11
N GLU A 216 -8.97 -10.65 3.56
CA GLU A 216 -8.05 -11.65 4.14
C GLU A 216 -6.64 -11.09 4.31
N ILE A 217 -6.11 -10.41 3.27
CA ILE A 217 -4.77 -9.80 3.29
C ILE A 217 -4.68 -8.70 4.36
N ARG A 218 -5.68 -7.80 4.44
CA ARG A 218 -5.71 -6.71 5.44
C ARG A 218 -5.72 -7.27 6.86
N GLU A 219 -6.52 -8.30 7.14
CA GLU A 219 -6.55 -8.94 8.46
C GLU A 219 -5.21 -9.62 8.80
N LEU A 220 -4.61 -10.34 7.84
CA LEU A 220 -3.29 -10.96 8.04
C LEU A 220 -2.22 -9.91 8.37
N ILE A 221 -2.17 -8.80 7.64
CA ILE A 221 -1.21 -7.72 7.90
C ILE A 221 -1.46 -7.08 9.28
N ARG A 222 -2.73 -6.85 9.63
CA ARG A 222 -3.12 -6.30 10.93
C ARG A 222 -2.69 -7.21 12.08
N GLU A 223 -2.98 -8.50 11.95
CA GLU A 223 -2.60 -9.53 12.91
C GLU A 223 -1.08 -9.61 13.05
N ALA A 224 -0.34 -9.62 11.93
CA ALA A 224 1.12 -9.65 11.95
C ALA A 224 1.75 -8.45 12.68
N LYS A 225 1.19 -7.24 12.48
CA LYS A 225 1.64 -6.03 13.18
C LYS A 225 1.35 -6.11 14.69
N SER A 226 0.15 -6.57 15.06
CA SER A 226 -0.25 -6.77 16.45
C SER A 226 0.63 -7.80 17.17
N ASN A 227 0.87 -8.95 16.52
CA ASN A 227 1.73 -10.00 17.05
C ASN A 227 3.16 -9.50 17.26
N LYS A 228 3.73 -8.78 16.28
CA LYS A 228 5.08 -8.21 16.41
C LYS A 228 5.18 -7.24 17.58
N ALA A 229 4.25 -6.31 17.73
CA ALA A 229 4.24 -5.37 18.85
C ALA A 229 4.11 -6.10 20.21
N ARG A 230 3.31 -7.17 20.28
CA ARG A 230 3.19 -7.98 21.50
C ARG A 230 4.48 -8.75 21.80
N ILE A 231 5.11 -9.34 20.79
CA ILE A 231 6.41 -10.03 20.92
C ILE A 231 7.44 -9.04 21.48
N GLU A 232 7.60 -7.86 20.87
CA GLU A 232 8.55 -6.84 21.32
C GLU A 232 8.31 -6.42 22.79
N THR A 233 7.03 -6.28 23.19
CA THR A 233 6.67 -5.99 24.58
C THR A 233 7.06 -7.12 25.56
N LEU A 234 6.97 -8.38 25.12
CA LEU A 234 7.35 -9.54 25.94
C LEU A 234 8.88 -9.69 26.00
N GLU A 235 9.57 -9.45 24.88
CA GLU A 235 11.03 -9.41 24.79
C GLU A 235 11.62 -8.34 25.71
N ASP A 236 11.05 -7.13 25.70
CA ASP A 236 11.46 -6.06 26.60
C ASP A 236 11.32 -6.48 28.07
N LYS A 237 10.19 -7.06 28.46
CA LYS A 237 9.95 -7.55 29.83
C LYS A 237 10.96 -8.62 30.24
N LEU A 238 11.31 -9.52 29.33
CA LEU A 238 12.32 -10.54 29.56
C LEU A 238 13.72 -9.91 29.72
N GLY A 239 14.05 -8.90 28.90
CA GLY A 239 15.29 -8.14 29.00
C GLY A 239 15.42 -7.29 30.27
N PHE A 240 14.31 -6.87 30.88
CA PHE A 240 14.31 -6.22 32.21
C PHE A 240 14.45 -7.19 33.37
N ALA A 241 14.28 -8.51 33.15
CA ALA A 241 14.43 -9.55 34.16
C ALA A 241 15.90 -9.96 34.41
N ASP A 242 16.87 -9.33 33.71
CA ASP A 242 18.32 -9.56 33.79
C ASP A 242 18.97 -9.10 35.12
N SER A 243 18.17 -9.00 36.20
CA SER A 243 18.65 -8.74 37.56
C SER A 243 18.97 -10.05 38.28
N GLU A 244 20.24 -10.44 38.20
CA GLU A 244 21.00 -11.37 39.06
C GLU A 244 20.56 -12.84 39.18
N ASP A 245 19.41 -13.27 38.67
CA ASP A 245 19.03 -14.68 38.57
C ASP A 245 18.71 -15.05 37.10
N ASP A 246 19.53 -15.92 36.49
CA ASP A 246 19.42 -16.44 35.10
C ASP A 246 18.14 -17.29 34.85
N ILE A 247 17.05 -17.02 35.56
CA ILE A 247 15.79 -17.76 35.44
C ILE A 247 15.00 -17.13 34.29
N ILE A 248 15.05 -17.78 33.13
CA ILE A 248 14.13 -17.52 32.03
C ILE A 248 12.71 -17.67 32.58
N ASP A 249 11.93 -16.60 32.47
CA ASP A 249 10.51 -16.62 32.83
C ASP A 249 9.75 -17.53 31.86
N GLU A 250 9.48 -18.76 32.31
CA GLU A 250 8.81 -19.81 31.54
C GLU A 250 7.40 -19.39 31.10
N ASP A 251 6.71 -18.55 31.89
CA ASP A 251 5.38 -18.03 31.55
C ASP A 251 5.44 -17.03 30.39
N LEU A 252 6.42 -16.11 30.40
CA LEU A 252 6.63 -15.17 29.29
C LEU A 252 7.00 -15.90 27.99
N VAL A 253 7.89 -16.91 28.08
CA VAL A 253 8.26 -17.73 26.91
C VAL A 253 7.07 -18.53 26.39
N SER A 254 6.25 -19.10 27.28
CA SER A 254 5.04 -19.82 26.90
C SER A 254 4.00 -18.92 26.23
N GLU A 255 3.93 -17.63 26.56
CA GLU A 255 3.07 -16.66 25.89
C GLU A 255 3.64 -16.24 24.52
N MET A 256 4.96 -16.12 24.40
CA MET A 256 5.64 -15.63 23.20
C MET A 256 5.69 -16.67 22.06
N LEU A 257 5.86 -17.96 22.39
CA LEU A 257 5.95 -19.05 21.41
C LEU A 257 4.76 -19.11 20.42
N PRO A 258 3.48 -19.11 20.85
CA PRO A 258 2.36 -19.15 19.92
C PRO A 258 2.30 -17.92 19.01
N LEU A 259 2.76 -16.76 19.48
CA LEU A 259 2.81 -15.54 18.66
C LEU A 259 3.84 -15.68 17.53
N HIS A 260 5.03 -16.23 17.80
CA HIS A 260 6.02 -16.53 16.75
C HIS A 260 5.52 -17.56 15.75
N MET A 261 4.90 -18.65 16.23
CA MET A 261 4.32 -19.67 15.34
C MET A 261 3.28 -19.04 14.41
N ARG A 262 2.40 -18.20 14.97
CA ARG A 262 1.39 -17.51 14.19
C ARG A 262 1.99 -16.52 13.20
N GLN A 263 3.07 -15.83 13.56
CA GLN A 263 3.79 -14.93 12.67
C GLN A 263 4.33 -15.65 11.43
N GLU A 264 4.90 -16.85 11.60
CA GLU A 264 5.41 -17.66 10.48
C GLU A 264 4.28 -18.17 9.58
N GLU A 265 3.14 -18.56 10.15
CA GLU A 265 1.95 -18.91 9.36
C GLU A 265 1.46 -17.75 8.50
N ILE A 266 1.37 -16.55 9.09
CA ILE A 266 0.94 -15.34 8.39
C ILE A 266 1.94 -14.98 7.28
N LYS A 267 3.25 -15.03 7.57
CA LYS A 267 4.32 -14.79 6.60
C LYS A 267 4.22 -15.70 5.39
N ALA A 268 4.11 -17.02 5.62
CA ALA A 268 3.96 -18.00 4.54
C ALA A 268 2.68 -17.76 3.72
N ARG A 269 1.56 -17.43 4.39
CA ARG A 269 0.28 -17.15 3.73
C ARG A 269 0.37 -15.89 2.85
N LEU A 270 0.97 -14.82 3.35
CA LEU A 270 1.11 -13.55 2.62
C LEU A 270 2.08 -13.66 1.44
N GLN A 271 3.21 -14.36 1.59
CA GLN A 271 4.13 -14.63 0.47
C GLN A 271 3.43 -15.35 -0.70
N MET A 272 2.53 -16.30 -0.38
CA MET A 272 1.73 -16.99 -1.38
C MET A 272 0.69 -16.08 -2.06
N LEU A 273 0.16 -15.08 -1.34
CA LEU A 273 -0.83 -14.12 -1.85
C LEU A 273 -0.19 -12.99 -2.66
N GLU A 274 1.04 -12.59 -2.30
CA GLU A 274 1.85 -11.61 -3.02
C GLU A 274 2.19 -12.11 -4.43
N ASN A 275 2.52 -13.40 -4.56
CA ASN A 275 2.85 -13.99 -5.86
C ASN A 275 1.58 -14.21 -6.72
N PRO A 276 1.47 -13.57 -7.90
CA PRO A 276 0.28 -13.67 -8.74
C PRO A 276 -0.03 -15.10 -9.21
N LEU A 277 0.98 -15.93 -9.49
CA LEU A 277 0.80 -17.29 -9.95
C LEU A 277 0.13 -18.16 -8.87
N TRP A 278 0.65 -18.09 -7.64
CA TRP A 278 0.11 -18.84 -6.51
C TRP A 278 -1.29 -18.35 -6.13
N ARG A 279 -1.50 -17.03 -6.12
CA ARG A 279 -2.81 -16.41 -5.92
C ARG A 279 -3.86 -16.95 -6.90
N ASN A 280 -3.51 -17.01 -8.18
CA ASN A 280 -4.39 -17.55 -9.22
C ASN A 280 -4.68 -19.05 -9.03
N MET A 281 -3.69 -19.84 -8.60
CA MET A 281 -3.87 -21.25 -8.30
C MET A 281 -4.80 -21.49 -7.11
N LEU A 282 -4.70 -20.69 -6.05
CA LEU A 282 -5.61 -20.73 -4.90
C LEU A 282 -7.06 -20.47 -5.30
N ASN A 283 -7.28 -19.48 -6.17
CA ASN A 283 -8.61 -19.18 -6.70
C ASN A 283 -9.18 -20.37 -7.47
N LYS A 284 -8.39 -20.97 -8.36
CA LYS A 284 -8.80 -22.19 -9.09
C LYS A 284 -9.15 -23.34 -8.12
N HIS A 285 -8.33 -23.56 -7.11
CA HIS A 285 -8.57 -24.62 -6.12
C HIS A 285 -9.85 -24.39 -5.31
N LYS A 286 -10.11 -23.16 -4.86
CA LYS A 286 -11.38 -22.79 -4.17
C LYS A 286 -12.59 -23.06 -5.06
N LEU A 287 -12.52 -22.70 -6.35
CA LEU A 287 -13.60 -22.95 -7.31
C LEU A 287 -13.85 -24.45 -7.55
N ILE A 288 -12.79 -25.26 -7.65
CA ILE A 288 -12.90 -26.71 -7.80
C ILE A 288 -13.57 -27.32 -6.55
N LYS A 289 -13.13 -26.92 -5.35
CA LYS A 289 -13.71 -27.40 -4.09
C LYS A 289 -15.20 -27.07 -3.98
N ASN A 290 -15.58 -25.84 -4.32
CA ASN A 290 -16.98 -25.39 -4.29
C ASN A 290 -17.87 -26.15 -5.29
N ARG A 291 -17.34 -26.48 -6.48
CA ARG A 291 -18.04 -27.33 -7.47
C ARG A 291 -18.18 -28.77 -7.01
N SER A 292 -17.21 -29.31 -6.27
CA SER A 292 -17.33 -30.66 -5.70
C SER A 292 -18.33 -30.71 -4.55
N THR A 293 -18.39 -29.68 -3.69
CA THR A 293 -19.40 -29.62 -2.60
C THR A 293 -20.80 -29.43 -3.16
N SER A 294 -21.01 -28.58 -4.17
CA SER A 294 -22.32 -28.40 -4.80
C SER A 294 -22.82 -29.65 -5.50
N ARG A 295 -21.93 -30.41 -6.18
CA ARG A 295 -22.30 -31.70 -6.79
C ARG A 295 -22.68 -32.76 -5.74
N ILE A 296 -22.02 -32.77 -4.58
CA ILE A 296 -22.35 -33.69 -3.48
C ILE A 296 -23.73 -33.34 -2.92
N GLU A 297 -24.04 -32.06 -2.73
CA GLU A 297 -25.36 -31.59 -2.27
C GLU A 297 -26.47 -31.90 -3.28
N GLU A 298 -26.26 -31.67 -4.58
CA GLU A 298 -27.20 -32.04 -5.64
C GLU A 298 -27.44 -33.56 -5.71
N SER A 299 -26.38 -34.37 -5.56
CA SER A 299 -26.53 -35.83 -5.52
C SER A 299 -27.24 -36.33 -4.26
N ASN A 300 -27.13 -35.62 -3.13
CA ASN A 300 -27.86 -35.95 -1.92
C ASN A 300 -29.35 -35.59 -2.01
N ILE A 301 -29.71 -34.51 -2.72
CA ILE A 301 -31.12 -34.15 -2.97
C ILE A 301 -31.78 -35.20 -3.88
N LEU A 302 -31.09 -35.66 -4.92
CA LEU A 302 -31.63 -36.68 -5.85
C LEU A 302 -31.85 -38.06 -5.22
N VAL A 303 -31.18 -38.39 -4.12
CA VAL A 303 -31.41 -39.66 -3.41
C VAL A 303 -32.67 -39.60 -2.54
N VAL A 304 -33.06 -38.43 -2.03
CA VAL A 304 -34.24 -38.28 -1.16
C VAL A 304 -35.55 -38.33 -1.96
N ASP A 305 -35.54 -37.88 -3.22
CA ASP A 305 -36.74 -37.87 -4.09
C ASP A 305 -37.04 -39.21 -4.79
N THR A 306 -36.26 -40.27 -4.55
CA THR A 306 -36.49 -41.61 -5.13
C THR A 306 -37.23 -42.59 -4.21
N PHE A 307 -37.68 -42.14 -3.03
CA PHE A 307 -38.53 -42.92 -2.13
C PHE A 307 -39.81 -42.17 -1.76
N THR A 308 -40.76 -42.10 -2.71
CA THR A 308 -42.20 -41.93 -2.42
C THR A 308 -43.02 -42.71 -3.42
#